data_AF-A0A518C0K7-F1
#
_entry.id   AF-A0A518C0K7-F1
#
_cell.length_a   1.000
_cell.length_b   1.000
_cell.length_c   1.000
_cell.angle_alpha   90.00
_cell.angle_beta   90.00
_cell.angle_gamma   90.00
#
_symmetry.space_group_name_H-M   'P 1'
#
loop_
_entity.id
_entity.type
_entity.pdbx_description
1 polymer ?
#
loop_
_entity_poly.entity_id
_entity_poly.type
_entity_poly.pdbx_seq_one_letter_code
_entity_poly.pdbx_strand_id
1 'polypeptide(L)'
;MIDSRLLIMSGCLVFSCVLGRHAAAYPTYAEVPYRFTQNPEVFDALFASAYMDTVRLSVIGDSQETSPGGAGAVVIPRLGYEFYQRYGNIPETQVASYSSYGGGGSVAAEMLLRNGAASPTPSQGRLSSHQVLPGMNVRAHSTKRYFSNINGQAYGQLTGLLPSGEFVSSGVKLPDDVMMFDVSGEIRAEVFAGTHPDSGGLAYAARPVDGSMSYFAPVTTSGELEMGLATETYAVRSAMTEPLDFDDKTYMAVELYGTDDDRLTDIVGMRYVNMHRPEGVVVSDLSVGGYATGTFLSRHDEAGAMYAALGFDAAVITLSANDGGFGVETDQYRVNLEQMIDRLRSWQGDSDYPVILITDPDRIELSAEERAYYDQHAGVHYEIARSMSNVMSVNLRRTLAEAYWSVDSPYFDVYSNDGVHYTAEGARLVASAMSAGILGESWRFEFEIPGDADFSGVIDGDDLPLLDYLIAEGEPAVDLNGDQMLDVLDRLVWLTEYLGVRAGDSNLDFQVDLVDLSELAGSFGGSGMWEQGDFNGDGVVDLLDLSLLAQNFDQPASVPAPSVAAVLGVLWLSSRMRQR
;
A
#
# COMPACT_ATOMS: atom_id res chain seq x y z
N MET A 1 -55.86 16.42 -73.89
CA MET A 1 -54.44 16.19 -74.21
C MET A 1 -53.87 15.25 -73.18
N ILE A 2 -52.96 14.38 -73.61
CA ILE A 2 -52.66 13.07 -73.05
C ILE A 2 -51.86 13.14 -71.74
N ASP A 3 -52.14 12.16 -70.89
CA ASP A 3 -51.54 11.76 -69.61
C ASP A 3 -50.15 11.12 -69.77
N SER A 4 -49.26 11.28 -68.77
CA SER A 4 -48.39 10.21 -68.21
C SER A 4 -47.33 10.71 -67.20
N ARG A 5 -47.47 10.24 -65.94
CA ARG A 5 -46.45 9.56 -65.10
C ARG A 5 -45.28 10.31 -64.40
N LEU A 6 -45.35 10.25 -63.06
CA LEU A 6 -44.43 9.52 -62.15
C LEU A 6 -43.10 10.17 -61.63
N LEU A 7 -42.99 10.14 -60.28
CA LEU A 7 -41.83 9.80 -59.42
C LEU A 7 -40.99 10.90 -58.71
N ILE A 8 -41.28 11.05 -57.39
CA ILE A 8 -40.42 11.04 -56.19
C ILE A 8 -39.17 11.95 -56.12
N MET A 9 -39.16 12.87 -55.14
CA MET A 9 -38.10 12.92 -54.12
C MET A 9 -38.64 13.44 -52.78
N SER A 10 -38.46 12.62 -51.74
CA SER A 10 -38.71 12.89 -50.33
C SER A 10 -37.77 13.95 -49.76
N GLY A 11 -38.24 14.72 -48.80
CA GLY A 11 -37.40 15.55 -47.93
C GLY A 11 -38.19 16.06 -46.74
N CYS A 12 -38.25 15.27 -45.67
CA CYS A 12 -38.90 15.59 -44.40
C CYS A 12 -37.85 15.61 -43.28
N LEU A 13 -38.01 16.59 -42.37
CA LEU A 13 -37.60 16.62 -40.96
C LEU A 13 -36.11 16.76 -40.55
N VAL A 14 -35.92 17.83 -39.75
CA VAL A 14 -35.12 17.93 -38.51
C VAL A 14 -33.62 17.59 -38.59
N PHE A 15 -32.78 18.61 -38.35
CA PHE A 15 -31.67 18.55 -37.40
C PHE A 15 -31.16 19.99 -37.17
N SER A 16 -31.53 20.60 -36.04
CA SER A 16 -30.69 21.66 -35.46
C SER A 16 -29.50 20.96 -34.82
N CYS A 17 -28.38 20.93 -35.52
CA CYS A 17 -27.09 20.59 -34.93
C CYS A 17 -26.39 21.92 -34.59
N VAL A 18 -26.48 22.32 -33.32
CA VAL A 18 -25.48 23.22 -32.73
C VAL A 18 -24.83 22.41 -31.63
N LEU A 19 -23.64 21.91 -31.94
CA LEU A 19 -22.69 21.28 -31.04
C LEU A 19 -22.41 22.22 -29.86
N GLY A 20 -23.04 21.96 -28.72
CA GLY A 20 -22.54 22.42 -27.43
C GLY A 20 -21.43 21.47 -27.00
N ARG A 21 -20.17 21.85 -27.20
CA ARG A 21 -19.09 21.33 -26.36
C ARG A 21 -19.36 21.88 -24.96
N HIS A 22 -19.80 21.03 -24.03
CA HIS A 22 -19.65 21.35 -22.61
C HIS A 22 -18.14 21.56 -22.40
N ALA A 23 -17.75 22.76 -21.92
CA ALA A 23 -16.44 22.90 -21.32
C ALA A 23 -16.34 21.89 -20.16
N ALA A 24 -15.19 21.26 -19.97
CA ALA A 24 -14.97 20.41 -18.81
C ALA A 24 -15.32 21.21 -17.53
N ALA A 25 -16.12 20.62 -16.63
CA ALA A 25 -16.60 21.31 -15.43
C ALA A 25 -15.46 21.54 -14.42
N TYR A 26 -14.43 20.69 -14.47
CA TYR A 26 -13.24 20.74 -13.63
C TYR A 26 -11.96 20.59 -14.47
N PRO A 27 -10.82 21.13 -14.03
CA PRO A 27 -9.53 20.88 -14.67
C PRO A 27 -9.14 19.39 -14.59
N THR A 28 -8.37 18.93 -15.56
CA THR A 28 -7.84 17.56 -15.58
C THR A 28 -6.62 17.42 -14.64
N TYR A 29 -6.19 16.18 -14.40
CA TYR A 29 -4.99 15.87 -13.60
C TYR A 29 -3.72 16.56 -14.10
N ALA A 30 -3.61 16.83 -15.41
CA ALA A 30 -2.47 17.54 -15.99
C ALA A 30 -2.48 19.05 -15.70
N GLU A 31 -3.66 19.62 -15.44
CA GLU A 31 -3.88 21.06 -15.28
C GLU A 31 -3.82 21.54 -13.82
N VAL A 32 -3.79 20.61 -12.85
CA VAL A 32 -3.70 20.92 -11.42
C VAL A 32 -2.35 20.50 -10.82
N PRO A 33 -1.92 21.11 -9.69
CA PRO A 33 -0.65 20.78 -9.04
C PRO A 33 -0.57 19.31 -8.57
N TYR A 34 0.65 18.83 -8.31
CA TYR A 34 0.89 17.51 -7.67
C TYR A 34 0.30 17.42 -6.26
N ARG A 35 0.31 18.54 -5.55
CA ARG A 35 -0.18 18.65 -4.18
C ARG A 35 -0.77 20.04 -3.96
N PHE A 36 -1.87 20.11 -3.22
CA PHE A 36 -2.42 21.38 -2.77
C PHE A 36 -3.14 21.23 -1.43
N THR A 37 -3.01 22.25 -0.58
CA THR A 37 -3.86 22.46 0.59
C THR A 37 -3.86 23.95 0.94
N GLN A 38 -4.93 24.44 1.56
CA GLN A 38 -4.97 25.81 2.10
C GLN A 38 -4.10 26.01 3.33
N ASN A 39 -3.93 24.95 4.14
CA ASN A 39 -3.33 25.01 5.46
C ASN A 39 -2.14 24.03 5.54
N PRO A 40 -1.05 24.27 4.79
CA PRO A 40 0.11 23.38 4.79
C PRO A 40 0.68 23.19 6.20
N GLU A 41 0.63 24.21 7.05
CA GLU A 41 1.10 24.16 8.43
C GLU A 41 0.39 23.12 9.30
N VAL A 42 -0.87 22.78 9.00
CA VAL A 42 -1.61 21.74 9.74
C VAL A 42 -1.03 20.36 9.45
N PHE A 43 -0.76 20.07 8.17
CA PHE A 43 -0.19 18.79 7.76
C PHE A 43 1.30 18.71 8.11
N ASP A 44 2.04 19.80 7.95
CA ASP A 44 3.44 19.86 8.36
C ASP A 44 3.57 19.64 9.87
N ALA A 45 2.67 20.21 10.69
CA ALA A 45 2.65 19.96 12.14
C ALA A 45 2.25 18.51 12.49
N LEU A 46 1.25 17.95 11.81
CA LEU A 46 0.82 16.56 11.98
C LEU A 46 1.99 15.59 11.71
N PHE A 47 2.68 15.74 10.60
CA PHE A 47 3.79 14.84 10.26
C PHE A 47 5.08 15.16 11.02
N ALA A 48 5.29 16.41 11.45
CA ALA A 48 6.39 16.74 12.36
C ALA A 48 6.19 16.13 13.76
N SER A 49 4.95 15.97 14.24
CA SER A 49 4.72 15.33 15.54
C SER A 49 5.10 13.85 15.54
N ALA A 50 5.10 13.19 14.37
CA ALA A 50 5.48 11.78 14.25
C ALA A 50 6.94 11.49 14.66
N TYR A 51 7.81 12.50 14.77
CA TYR A 51 9.16 12.32 15.35
C TYR A 51 9.17 12.11 16.87
N MET A 52 8.05 12.37 17.55
CA MET A 52 7.94 12.31 19.02
C MET A 52 6.70 11.55 19.50
N ASP A 53 5.67 11.48 18.68
CA ASP A 53 4.36 10.91 18.99
C ASP A 53 3.92 9.96 17.87
N THR A 54 2.89 9.16 18.14
CA THR A 54 2.28 8.28 17.13
C THR A 54 1.28 9.06 16.30
N VAL A 55 1.40 9.00 14.98
CA VAL A 55 0.40 9.53 14.04
C VAL A 55 -0.32 8.37 13.36
N ARG A 56 -1.65 8.32 13.47
CA ARG A 56 -2.49 7.24 12.95
C ARG A 56 -3.26 7.71 11.72
N LEU A 57 -3.01 7.05 10.59
CA LEU A 57 -3.72 7.29 9.35
C LEU A 57 -4.71 6.16 9.08
N SER A 58 -5.96 6.50 8.76
CA SER A 58 -6.90 5.55 8.16
C SER A 58 -6.88 5.69 6.63
N VAL A 59 -6.65 4.60 5.89
CA VAL A 59 -6.78 4.59 4.42
C VAL A 59 -8.12 3.98 4.04
N ILE A 60 -8.98 4.78 3.40
CA ILE A 60 -10.29 4.36 2.90
C ILE A 60 -10.19 4.25 1.38
N GLY A 61 -10.03 3.03 0.91
CA GLY A 61 -9.86 2.70 -0.50
C GLY A 61 -10.74 1.54 -0.97
N ASP A 62 -10.32 0.91 -2.07
CA ASP A 62 -11.05 -0.18 -2.70
C ASP A 62 -10.19 -1.46 -2.85
N SER A 63 -10.40 -2.28 -3.89
CA SER A 63 -9.62 -3.49 -4.12
C SER A 63 -8.13 -3.23 -4.37
N GLN A 64 -7.71 -2.01 -4.73
CA GLN A 64 -6.30 -1.70 -4.91
C GLN A 64 -5.53 -1.66 -3.58
N GLU A 65 -6.17 -1.24 -2.49
CA GLU A 65 -5.59 -1.22 -1.14
C GLU A 65 -6.03 -2.39 -0.25
N THR A 66 -7.15 -3.06 -0.58
CA THR A 66 -7.71 -4.15 0.25
C THR A 66 -6.93 -5.45 0.13
N SER A 67 -6.65 -6.10 1.27
CA SER A 67 -6.37 -7.54 1.34
C SER A 67 -6.71 -8.12 2.72
N PRO A 68 -7.08 -9.42 2.82
CA PRO A 68 -7.19 -10.44 1.78
C PRO A 68 -8.51 -10.33 0.99
N GLY A 69 -8.45 -10.56 -0.32
CA GLY A 69 -9.63 -10.53 -1.20
C GLY A 69 -9.65 -9.37 -2.20
N GLY A 70 -8.67 -8.47 -2.14
CA GLY A 70 -8.32 -7.53 -3.20
C GLY A 70 -6.87 -7.74 -3.66
N ALA A 71 -6.30 -6.73 -4.32
CA ALA A 71 -4.93 -6.68 -4.82
C ALA A 71 -3.96 -5.94 -3.88
N GLY A 72 -4.43 -5.43 -2.75
CA GLY A 72 -3.68 -4.56 -1.84
C GLY A 72 -2.65 -5.22 -0.93
N ALA A 73 -2.16 -6.42 -1.27
CA ALA A 73 -1.17 -7.15 -0.48
C ALA A 73 0.20 -6.43 -0.38
N VAL A 74 0.43 -5.38 -1.18
CA VAL A 74 1.70 -4.65 -1.25
C VAL A 74 1.58 -3.18 -0.88
N VAL A 75 0.52 -2.47 -1.33
CA VAL A 75 0.40 -1.01 -1.16
C VAL A 75 0.48 -0.59 0.30
N ILE A 76 -0.36 -1.15 1.18
CA ILE A 76 -0.43 -0.74 2.58
C ILE A 76 0.84 -1.11 3.37
N PRO A 77 1.38 -2.35 3.29
CA PRO A 77 2.65 -2.66 3.93
C PRO A 77 3.80 -1.78 3.42
N ARG A 78 3.91 -1.58 2.10
CA ARG A 78 4.97 -0.73 1.54
C ARG A 78 4.80 0.71 1.99
N LEU A 79 3.59 1.25 2.03
CA LEU A 79 3.33 2.61 2.49
C LEU A 79 3.76 2.81 3.95
N GLY A 80 3.49 1.84 4.83
CA GLY A 80 4.02 1.96 6.19
C GLY A 80 5.54 1.78 6.25
N TYR A 81 6.15 0.98 5.37
CA TYR A 81 7.62 0.91 5.25
C TYR A 81 8.22 2.25 4.80
N GLU A 82 7.58 2.93 3.84
CA GLU A 82 7.97 4.28 3.42
C GLU A 82 7.97 5.28 4.58
N PHE A 83 6.99 5.20 5.48
CA PHE A 83 6.98 6.01 6.69
C PHE A 83 8.04 5.54 7.70
N TYR A 84 8.25 4.24 7.87
CA TYR A 84 9.33 3.70 8.71
C TYR A 84 10.70 4.25 8.27
N GLN A 85 10.99 4.31 6.97
CA GLN A 85 12.25 4.86 6.47
C GLN A 85 12.47 6.32 6.90
N ARG A 86 11.39 7.09 7.08
CA ARG A 86 11.44 8.52 7.41
C ARG A 86 11.47 8.79 8.92
N TYR A 87 10.76 7.97 9.72
CA TYR A 87 10.62 8.17 11.17
C TYR A 87 11.44 7.18 12.02
N GLY A 88 11.93 6.10 11.41
CA GLY A 88 12.79 5.10 12.04
C GLY A 88 12.09 4.08 12.92
N ASN A 89 10.76 4.10 13.02
CA ASN A 89 9.98 3.20 13.87
C ASN A 89 8.51 3.11 13.41
N ILE A 90 7.89 1.97 13.70
CA ILE A 90 6.44 1.77 13.68
C ILE A 90 6.00 1.56 15.14
N PRO A 91 5.36 2.56 15.77
CA PRO A 91 5.16 2.58 17.23
C PRO A 91 4.04 1.66 17.72
N GLU A 92 3.09 1.35 16.84
CA GLU A 92 1.99 0.44 17.10
C GLU A 92 1.59 -0.30 15.82
N THR A 93 0.98 -1.47 15.97
CA THR A 93 0.43 -2.21 14.84
C THR A 93 -0.91 -1.63 14.40
N GLN A 94 -1.40 -2.05 13.24
CA GLN A 94 -2.80 -1.87 12.86
C GLN A 94 -3.74 -2.56 13.87
N VAL A 95 -5.04 -2.23 13.82
CA VAL A 95 -6.05 -2.91 14.62
C VAL A 95 -6.45 -4.22 13.95
N ALA A 96 -5.93 -5.32 14.48
CA ALA A 96 -6.19 -6.67 14.02
C ALA A 96 -7.60 -7.12 14.44
N SER A 97 -8.56 -7.08 13.50
CA SER A 97 -9.90 -7.65 13.71
C SER A 97 -9.93 -9.17 13.45
N TYR A 98 -11.05 -9.85 13.70
CA TYR A 98 -11.05 -11.31 13.63
C TYR A 98 -10.92 -11.83 12.19
N SER A 99 -9.97 -12.73 11.94
CA SER A 99 -9.71 -13.27 10.59
C SER A 99 -9.59 -12.19 9.53
N SER A 100 -9.15 -10.99 9.92
CA SER A 100 -8.97 -9.92 8.95
C SER A 100 -7.96 -10.33 7.87
N TYR A 101 -7.13 -11.38 8.06
CA TYR A 101 -5.94 -11.62 7.25
C TYR A 101 -5.58 -13.10 7.07
N GLY A 102 -5.18 -13.48 5.85
CA GLY A 102 -4.28 -14.60 5.54
C GLY A 102 -4.56 -16.01 6.11
N GLY A 103 -5.79 -16.34 6.49
CA GLY A 103 -6.14 -17.70 6.89
C GLY A 103 -6.24 -18.63 5.67
N GLY A 104 -5.45 -19.71 5.62
CA GLY A 104 -5.56 -20.74 4.58
C GLY A 104 -4.58 -20.63 3.40
N GLY A 105 -3.52 -19.82 3.50
CA GLY A 105 -2.44 -19.75 2.51
C GLY A 105 -2.32 -18.45 1.72
N SER A 106 -3.16 -17.44 2.00
CA SER A 106 -3.06 -16.10 1.37
C SER A 106 -2.12 -15.18 2.14
N VAL A 107 -1.41 -14.30 1.44
CA VAL A 107 -0.50 -13.33 2.06
C VAL A 107 -1.28 -12.14 2.62
N ALA A 108 -0.87 -11.64 3.79
CA ALA A 108 -1.53 -10.56 4.52
C ALA A 108 -1.11 -9.18 3.99
N ALA A 109 -1.94 -8.15 4.19
CA ALA A 109 -1.71 -6.74 3.81
C ALA A 109 -1.36 -5.83 5.00
N GLU A 110 -1.24 -6.38 6.19
CA GLU A 110 -0.89 -5.61 7.38
C GLU A 110 0.55 -5.85 7.71
N MET A 111 1.15 -4.74 8.06
CA MET A 111 2.46 -4.76 8.63
C MET A 111 2.41 -5.35 10.04
N LEU A 112 3.39 -6.18 10.34
CA LEU A 112 3.73 -6.66 11.69
C LEU A 112 2.73 -7.60 12.36
N LEU A 113 1.68 -8.04 11.68
CA LEU A 113 0.60 -8.81 12.31
C LEU A 113 0.36 -10.15 11.64
N ARG A 114 -0.07 -11.11 12.46
CA ARG A 114 -0.62 -12.38 11.97
C ARG A 114 -1.68 -12.92 12.91
N ASN A 115 -2.90 -13.09 12.40
CA ASN A 115 -3.98 -13.69 13.17
C ASN A 115 -4.05 -15.21 13.04
N GLY A 116 -4.44 -15.86 14.12
CA GLY A 116 -4.83 -17.26 14.21
C GLY A 116 -6.32 -17.37 14.51
N ALA A 117 -7.00 -18.22 13.73
CA ALA A 117 -8.37 -18.63 13.95
C ALA A 117 -8.42 -20.15 14.00
N ALA A 118 -8.97 -20.71 15.07
CA ALA A 118 -9.13 -22.15 15.24
C ALA A 118 -10.60 -22.53 15.32
N SER A 119 -10.94 -23.69 14.75
CA SER A 119 -12.28 -24.25 14.84
C SER A 119 -12.57 -24.75 16.27
N PRO A 120 -13.81 -24.56 16.77
CA PRO A 120 -14.97 -24.02 16.06
C PRO A 120 -14.92 -22.50 16.04
N THR A 121 -15.24 -21.92 14.88
CA THR A 121 -15.27 -20.46 14.70
C THR A 121 -16.24 -19.83 15.70
N PRO A 122 -15.87 -18.73 16.36
CA PRO A 122 -16.76 -17.97 17.23
C PRO A 122 -17.97 -17.43 16.45
N SER A 123 -19.02 -17.06 17.19
CA SER A 123 -20.25 -16.51 16.60
C SER A 123 -19.98 -15.18 15.88
N GLN A 124 -20.86 -14.84 14.92
CA GLN A 124 -20.85 -13.50 14.33
C GLN A 124 -21.07 -12.43 15.40
N GLY A 125 -20.37 -11.31 15.30
CA GLY A 125 -20.60 -10.16 16.17
C GLY A 125 -22.04 -9.64 16.09
N ARG A 126 -22.49 -9.00 17.17
CA ARG A 126 -23.85 -8.44 17.31
C ARG A 126 -23.97 -6.99 16.86
N LEU A 127 -22.87 -6.36 16.45
CA LEU A 127 -22.89 -5.03 15.83
C LEU A 127 -23.50 -5.12 14.42
N SER A 128 -24.27 -4.12 14.02
CA SER A 128 -24.83 -4.05 12.67
C SER A 128 -23.73 -3.77 11.65
N SER A 129 -23.93 -4.12 10.38
CA SER A 129 -22.95 -3.80 9.33
C SER A 129 -22.73 -2.30 9.14
N HIS A 130 -23.72 -1.47 9.51
CA HIS A 130 -23.62 0.00 9.45
C HIS A 130 -22.76 0.58 10.58
N GLN A 131 -22.61 -0.16 11.68
CA GLN A 131 -21.84 0.24 12.87
C GLN A 131 -20.37 -0.16 12.79
N VAL A 132 -20.00 -0.99 11.81
CA VAL A 132 -18.65 -1.53 11.64
C VAL A 132 -17.94 -0.77 10.53
N LEU A 133 -16.66 -0.46 10.73
CA LEU A 133 -15.84 0.16 9.70
C LEU A 133 -15.58 -0.77 8.51
N PRO A 134 -15.30 -0.23 7.31
CA PRO A 134 -14.99 -1.06 6.16
C PRO A 134 -13.78 -1.97 6.45
N GLY A 135 -13.78 -3.18 5.87
CA GLY A 135 -12.71 -4.16 6.03
C GLY A 135 -12.66 -4.88 7.39
N MET A 136 -13.34 -4.37 8.42
CA MET A 136 -13.28 -4.94 9.77
C MET A 136 -14.30 -6.07 10.00
N ASN A 137 -13.92 -7.07 10.79
CA ASN A 137 -14.77 -8.20 11.14
C ASN A 137 -14.87 -8.40 12.66
N VAL A 138 -16.04 -8.09 13.21
CA VAL A 138 -16.36 -8.24 14.62
C VAL A 138 -16.87 -9.65 14.90
N ARG A 139 -16.31 -10.33 15.91
CA ARG A 139 -16.79 -11.65 16.38
C ARG A 139 -17.19 -11.65 17.83
N ALA A 140 -18.21 -12.45 18.11
CA ALA A 140 -18.75 -12.63 19.45
C ALA A 140 -18.11 -13.87 20.10
N HIS A 141 -17.32 -13.63 21.14
CA HIS A 141 -16.59 -14.64 21.89
C HIS A 141 -17.23 -14.95 23.25
N SER A 142 -17.12 -16.20 23.68
CA SER A 142 -17.40 -16.67 25.03
C SER A 142 -16.10 -17.22 25.64
N THR A 143 -16.18 -17.95 26.76
CA THR A 143 -15.04 -18.63 27.38
C THR A 143 -14.42 -19.68 26.46
N LYS A 144 -13.28 -20.23 26.84
CA LYS A 144 -12.56 -21.28 26.11
C LYS A 144 -12.95 -22.69 26.58
N ARG A 145 -14.26 -22.97 26.68
CA ARG A 145 -14.80 -24.21 27.28
C ARG A 145 -15.64 -25.06 26.33
N TYR A 146 -15.47 -24.90 25.02
CA TYR A 146 -16.09 -25.69 23.93
C TYR A 146 -17.53 -26.13 24.24
N PHE A 147 -17.73 -27.36 24.74
CA PHE A 147 -19.06 -27.95 24.96
C PHE A 147 -19.86 -27.33 26.12
N SER A 148 -19.25 -26.47 26.92
CA SER A 148 -19.87 -25.90 28.12
C SER A 148 -20.28 -24.44 27.95
N ASN A 149 -19.83 -23.77 26.90
CA ASN A 149 -20.19 -22.38 26.67
C ASN A 149 -21.26 -22.23 25.58
N ILE A 150 -21.86 -21.05 25.51
CA ILE A 150 -23.04 -20.74 24.69
C ILE A 150 -22.82 -20.88 23.18
N ASN A 151 -21.57 -20.80 22.70
CA ASN A 151 -21.25 -20.81 21.28
C ASN A 151 -20.37 -21.99 20.82
N GLY A 152 -20.03 -22.93 21.69
CA GLY A 152 -19.19 -24.07 21.33
C GLY A 152 -17.68 -23.76 21.22
N GLN A 153 -17.22 -22.56 21.59
CA GLN A 153 -15.87 -22.06 21.29
C GLN A 153 -14.77 -22.76 22.11
N ALA A 154 -13.73 -23.31 21.47
CA ALA A 154 -12.53 -23.82 22.17
C ALA A 154 -11.44 -22.77 22.38
N TYR A 155 -11.33 -21.81 21.46
CA TYR A 155 -10.16 -20.95 21.33
C TYR A 155 -10.58 -19.49 21.21
N GLY A 156 -9.76 -18.60 21.74
CA GLY A 156 -9.90 -17.16 21.51
C GLY A 156 -9.45 -16.72 20.12
N GLN A 157 -9.60 -15.42 19.85
CA GLN A 157 -8.89 -14.77 18.75
C GLN A 157 -7.41 -14.71 19.12
N LEU A 158 -6.52 -15.31 18.31
CA LEU A 158 -5.08 -15.26 18.54
C LEU A 158 -4.48 -14.21 17.59
N THR A 159 -3.82 -13.19 18.12
CA THR A 159 -3.17 -12.14 17.32
C THR A 159 -1.67 -12.17 17.59
N GLY A 160 -0.85 -12.35 16.57
CA GLY A 160 0.61 -12.39 16.64
C GLY A 160 1.26 -11.07 16.22
N LEU A 161 2.30 -10.65 16.95
CA LEU A 161 3.22 -9.58 16.58
C LEU A 161 4.45 -10.17 15.88
N LEU A 162 4.82 -9.54 14.77
CA LEU A 162 5.90 -9.91 13.85
C LEU A 162 6.78 -8.67 13.60
N PRO A 163 7.78 -8.40 14.46
CA PRO A 163 8.44 -7.09 14.51
C PRO A 163 9.16 -6.64 13.23
N SER A 164 9.48 -7.58 12.33
CA SER A 164 10.22 -7.33 11.09
C SER A 164 9.33 -7.44 9.84
N GLY A 165 8.02 -7.65 10.01
CA GLY A 165 7.10 -7.83 8.87
C GLY A 165 7.24 -9.19 8.18
N GLU A 166 7.63 -10.24 8.91
CA GLU A 166 8.05 -11.56 8.39
C GLU A 166 7.00 -12.33 7.56
N PHE A 167 5.76 -11.82 7.46
CA PHE A 167 4.65 -12.48 6.74
C PHE A 167 3.95 -11.56 5.72
N VAL A 168 4.53 -10.40 5.40
CA VAL A 168 4.02 -9.58 4.29
C VAL A 168 4.37 -10.21 2.94
N SER A 169 3.73 -9.74 1.86
CA SER A 169 4.04 -10.18 0.50
C SER A 169 5.51 -9.95 0.17
N SER A 170 6.16 -10.92 -0.47
CA SER A 170 7.53 -10.74 -0.99
C SER A 170 7.60 -9.59 -2.01
N GLY A 171 6.49 -9.24 -2.64
CA GLY A 171 6.37 -8.06 -3.51
C GLY A 171 6.55 -6.72 -2.80
N VAL A 172 6.50 -6.67 -1.46
CA VAL A 172 6.82 -5.47 -0.68
C VAL A 172 8.32 -5.14 -0.72
N LYS A 173 9.17 -6.17 -0.93
CA LYS A 173 10.64 -6.07 -0.94
C LYS A 173 11.18 -5.39 0.33
N LEU A 174 10.85 -5.94 1.50
CA LEU A 174 11.46 -5.51 2.77
C LEU A 174 12.90 -6.05 2.89
N PRO A 175 13.83 -5.29 3.49
CA PRO A 175 15.16 -5.81 3.82
C PRO A 175 15.09 -6.95 4.85
N ASP A 176 16.05 -7.88 4.80
CA ASP A 176 16.11 -9.03 5.72
C ASP A 176 16.55 -8.66 7.15
N ASP A 177 17.11 -7.47 7.37
CA ASP A 177 17.76 -7.04 8.62
C ASP A 177 17.08 -5.86 9.33
N VAL A 178 15.86 -5.50 8.92
CA VAL A 178 15.10 -4.42 9.55
C VAL A 178 14.18 -4.93 10.65
N MET A 179 14.26 -4.30 11.83
CA MET A 179 13.26 -4.44 12.89
C MET A 179 12.40 -3.17 12.90
N MET A 180 11.23 -3.24 12.26
CA MET A 180 10.38 -2.07 12.07
C MET A 180 9.60 -1.68 13.33
N PHE A 181 9.28 -2.67 14.17
CA PHE A 181 8.65 -2.45 15.47
C PHE A 181 9.66 -2.70 16.60
N ASP A 182 9.96 -1.65 17.38
CA ASP A 182 10.83 -1.81 18.54
C ASP A 182 10.13 -2.65 19.62
N VAL A 183 10.68 -3.83 19.97
CA VAL A 183 10.15 -4.70 21.04
C VAL A 183 10.79 -4.45 22.40
N SER A 184 11.70 -3.48 22.51
CA SER A 184 12.30 -3.10 23.78
C SER A 184 11.35 -2.23 24.61
N GLY A 185 11.59 -2.20 25.93
CA GLY A 185 10.80 -1.40 26.86
C GLY A 185 9.49 -2.09 27.25
N GLU A 186 8.36 -1.39 27.08
CA GLU A 186 7.06 -1.84 27.58
C GLU A 186 6.08 -1.93 26.41
N ILE A 187 5.77 -3.16 26.03
CA ILE A 187 4.79 -3.46 25.00
C ILE A 187 3.48 -3.86 25.66
N ARG A 188 2.38 -3.26 25.23
CA ARG A 188 1.01 -3.62 25.64
C ARG A 188 0.16 -3.94 24.42
N ALA A 189 -0.94 -4.65 24.65
CA ALA A 189 -2.02 -4.76 23.68
C ALA A 189 -3.15 -3.82 24.07
N GLU A 190 -3.60 -2.98 23.14
CA GLU A 190 -4.86 -2.26 23.25
C GLU A 190 -5.96 -3.10 22.60
N VAL A 191 -7.00 -3.43 23.36
CA VAL A 191 -8.10 -4.28 22.90
C VAL A 191 -9.37 -3.48 22.77
N PHE A 192 -10.07 -3.61 21.65
CA PHE A 192 -11.31 -2.93 21.31
C PHE A 192 -12.49 -3.90 21.32
N ALA A 193 -13.58 -3.51 21.98
CA ALA A 193 -14.80 -4.31 22.06
C ALA A 193 -16.06 -3.44 21.99
N GLY A 194 -17.09 -3.97 21.34
CA GLY A 194 -18.40 -3.33 21.23
C GLY A 194 -19.25 -3.57 22.47
N THR A 195 -20.07 -2.59 22.85
CA THR A 195 -21.05 -2.74 23.93
C THR A 195 -22.33 -3.43 23.45
N HIS A 196 -22.95 -4.17 24.36
CA HIS A 196 -24.26 -4.80 24.17
C HIS A 196 -24.84 -5.13 25.56
N PRO A 197 -26.16 -5.02 25.82
CA PRO A 197 -26.76 -5.27 27.14
C PRO A 197 -26.34 -6.62 27.76
N ASP A 198 -26.34 -7.66 26.92
CA ASP A 198 -25.95 -9.03 27.30
C ASP A 198 -24.44 -9.31 27.14
N SER A 199 -23.58 -8.30 27.22
CA SER A 199 -22.13 -8.50 27.08
C SER A 199 -21.51 -9.18 28.29
N GLY A 200 -20.66 -10.18 28.04
CA GLY A 200 -19.70 -10.72 28.99
C GLY A 200 -18.58 -9.74 29.35
N GLY A 201 -17.63 -10.21 30.16
CA GLY A 201 -16.31 -9.57 30.27
C GLY A 201 -15.37 -10.06 29.17
N LEU A 202 -14.15 -9.51 29.15
CA LEU A 202 -13.09 -9.88 28.22
C LEU A 202 -11.83 -10.27 29.00
N ALA A 203 -11.14 -11.30 28.54
CA ALA A 203 -9.86 -11.74 29.08
C ALA A 203 -8.83 -11.99 27.98
N TYR A 204 -7.56 -11.99 28.38
CA TYR A 204 -6.44 -12.22 27.48
C TYR A 204 -5.40 -13.17 28.08
N ALA A 205 -4.64 -13.83 27.20
CA ALA A 205 -3.45 -14.60 27.54
C ALA A 205 -2.34 -14.35 26.52
N ALA A 206 -1.21 -13.82 26.98
CA ALA A 206 0.01 -13.55 26.21
C ALA A 206 0.90 -14.79 26.16
N ARG A 207 1.40 -15.11 24.97
CA ARG A 207 2.06 -16.37 24.62
C ARG A 207 3.25 -16.09 23.71
N PRO A 208 4.44 -15.84 24.26
CA PRO A 208 5.62 -15.58 23.47
C PRO A 208 6.16 -16.85 22.77
N VAL A 209 6.71 -16.71 21.57
CA VAL A 209 7.20 -17.83 20.72
C VAL A 209 8.38 -17.42 19.80
N ASP A 210 9.22 -18.39 19.40
CA ASP A 210 10.29 -18.22 18.40
C ASP A 210 9.93 -18.87 17.04
N GLY A 211 8.64 -18.97 16.73
CA GLY A 211 8.17 -19.62 15.51
C GLY A 211 6.69 -19.36 15.27
N SER A 212 5.98 -20.36 14.75
CA SER A 212 4.55 -20.24 14.47
C SER A 212 3.72 -19.90 15.71
N MET A 213 2.79 -18.95 15.56
CA MET A 213 1.80 -18.60 16.58
C MET A 213 1.05 -19.85 17.05
N SER A 214 0.90 -20.02 18.37
CA SER A 214 0.35 -21.25 18.95
C SER A 214 -0.51 -21.00 20.18
N TYR A 215 -1.71 -21.58 20.19
CA TYR A 215 -2.59 -21.64 21.37
C TYR A 215 -2.01 -22.46 22.52
N PHE A 216 -0.98 -23.27 22.27
CA PHE A 216 -0.38 -24.17 23.26
C PHE A 216 0.95 -23.64 23.81
N ALA A 217 1.44 -22.50 23.33
CA ALA A 217 2.61 -21.86 23.90
C ALA A 217 2.36 -21.43 25.36
N PRO A 218 3.38 -21.46 26.24
CA PRO A 218 3.24 -21.04 27.63
C PRO A 218 2.67 -19.63 27.76
N VAL A 219 1.88 -19.40 28.82
CA VAL A 219 1.32 -18.08 29.12
C VAL A 219 2.26 -17.35 30.07
N THR A 220 2.68 -16.15 29.70
CA THR A 220 3.56 -15.30 30.53
C THR A 220 2.77 -14.19 31.24
N THR A 221 1.89 -13.51 30.50
CA THR A 221 0.98 -12.48 31.02
C THR A 221 -0.48 -12.87 30.75
N SER A 222 -1.39 -12.66 31.70
CA SER A 222 -2.84 -12.85 31.48
C SER A 222 -3.66 -12.03 32.45
N GLY A 223 -4.91 -11.72 32.07
CA GLY A 223 -5.83 -11.00 32.95
C GLY A 223 -7.21 -10.81 32.33
N GLU A 224 -8.09 -10.15 33.08
CA GLU A 224 -9.38 -9.65 32.60
C GLU A 224 -9.28 -8.14 32.32
N LEU A 225 -10.04 -7.65 31.34
CA LEU A 225 -10.11 -6.23 30.98
C LEU A 225 -11.44 -5.63 31.44
N GLU A 226 -11.36 -4.66 32.34
CA GLU A 226 -12.50 -3.95 32.89
C GLU A 226 -13.00 -2.85 31.94
N MET A 227 -13.85 -3.23 30.99
CA MET A 227 -14.33 -2.33 29.94
C MET A 227 -15.77 -1.82 30.15
N GLY A 228 -16.58 -2.49 30.99
CA GLY A 228 -17.99 -2.12 31.20
C GLY A 228 -18.85 -2.26 29.94
N LEU A 229 -18.79 -3.43 29.29
CA LEU A 229 -19.41 -3.68 27.98
C LEU A 229 -20.92 -3.93 28.04
N ALA A 230 -21.45 -4.33 29.20
CA ALA A 230 -22.86 -4.62 29.42
C ALA A 230 -23.69 -3.33 29.57
N THR A 231 -24.09 -2.73 28.45
CA THR A 231 -24.88 -1.48 28.44
C THR A 231 -25.81 -1.40 27.22
N GLU A 232 -26.92 -0.68 27.39
CA GLU A 232 -27.92 -0.38 26.35
C GLU A 232 -27.42 0.61 25.30
N THR A 233 -26.45 1.45 25.66
CA THR A 233 -25.89 2.44 24.73
C THR A 233 -24.75 1.83 23.93
N TYR A 234 -24.92 1.78 22.61
CA TYR A 234 -23.85 1.37 21.69
C TYR A 234 -22.64 2.29 21.83
N ALA A 235 -21.47 1.68 22.00
CA ALA A 235 -20.16 2.30 21.95
C ALA A 235 -19.14 1.21 21.58
N VAL A 236 -17.98 1.65 21.08
CA VAL A 236 -16.76 0.83 21.08
C VAL A 236 -15.88 1.34 22.22
N ARG A 237 -15.38 0.42 23.04
CA ARG A 237 -14.51 0.73 24.18
C ARG A 237 -13.16 0.09 23.97
N SER A 238 -12.11 0.67 24.54
CA SER A 238 -10.78 0.09 24.58
C SER A 238 -10.26 -0.10 26.01
N ALA A 239 -9.33 -1.05 26.17
CA ALA A 239 -8.55 -1.24 27.39
C ALA A 239 -7.16 -1.78 27.04
N MET A 240 -6.17 -1.40 27.84
CA MET A 240 -4.80 -1.88 27.74
C MET A 240 -4.60 -3.14 28.59
N THR A 241 -3.85 -4.10 28.09
CA THR A 241 -3.33 -5.20 28.90
C THR A 241 -2.29 -4.70 29.90
N GLU A 242 -1.88 -5.57 30.83
CA GLU A 242 -0.59 -5.39 31.52
C GLU A 242 0.57 -5.50 30.52
N PRO A 243 1.79 -5.05 30.88
CA PRO A 243 2.98 -5.25 30.06
C PRO A 243 3.14 -6.72 29.66
N LEU A 244 3.38 -6.94 28.37
CA LEU A 244 3.52 -8.28 27.82
C LEU A 244 4.96 -8.77 28.03
N ASP A 245 5.11 -9.90 28.73
CA ASP A 245 6.42 -10.50 28.97
C ASP A 245 6.78 -11.45 27.83
N PHE A 246 7.81 -11.09 27.08
CA PHE A 246 8.28 -11.84 25.92
C PHE A 246 9.10 -13.09 26.30
N ASP A 247 9.53 -13.27 27.56
CA ASP A 247 10.33 -14.44 27.99
C ASP A 247 11.51 -14.76 27.04
N ASP A 248 12.24 -13.69 26.65
CA ASP A 248 13.35 -13.71 25.68
C ASP A 248 12.99 -14.31 24.30
N LYS A 249 11.72 -14.27 23.89
CA LYS A 249 11.24 -14.69 22.58
C LYS A 249 11.15 -13.56 21.58
N THR A 250 11.20 -13.94 20.31
CA THR A 250 11.15 -12.99 19.18
C THR A 250 9.74 -12.46 18.95
N TYR A 251 8.73 -13.33 19.06
CA TYR A 251 7.35 -12.98 18.73
C TYR A 251 6.43 -13.07 19.94
N MET A 252 5.33 -12.32 19.87
CA MET A 252 4.28 -12.32 20.89
C MET A 252 2.94 -12.68 20.27
N ALA A 253 2.23 -13.65 20.86
CA ALA A 253 0.84 -13.93 20.52
C ALA A 253 -0.08 -13.59 21.69
N VAL A 254 -1.16 -12.85 21.46
CA VAL A 254 -2.18 -12.55 22.46
C VAL A 254 -3.49 -13.22 22.06
N GLU A 255 -3.99 -14.09 22.94
CA GLU A 255 -5.28 -14.76 22.78
C GLU A 255 -6.38 -14.00 23.54
N LEU A 256 -7.39 -13.47 22.84
CA LEU A 256 -8.54 -12.78 23.40
C LEU A 256 -9.80 -13.66 23.45
N TYR A 257 -10.54 -13.64 24.55
CA TYR A 257 -11.74 -14.47 24.76
C TYR A 257 -12.70 -13.85 25.78
N GLY A 258 -13.95 -14.31 25.81
CA GLY A 258 -14.94 -13.88 26.79
C GLY A 258 -14.75 -14.55 28.16
N THR A 259 -15.31 -13.98 29.23
CA THR A 259 -15.16 -14.50 30.61
C THR A 259 -16.37 -15.30 31.11
N ASP A 260 -17.44 -15.37 30.33
CA ASP A 260 -18.73 -15.94 30.74
C ASP A 260 -19.16 -17.08 29.81
N ASP A 261 -19.63 -18.20 30.39
CA ASP A 261 -20.10 -19.37 29.65
C ASP A 261 -21.47 -19.11 29.00
N ASP A 262 -22.28 -18.22 29.56
CA ASP A 262 -23.66 -17.94 29.16
C ASP A 262 -23.83 -16.59 28.43
N ARG A 263 -22.74 -15.81 28.29
CA ARG A 263 -22.75 -14.51 27.61
C ARG A 263 -21.65 -14.39 26.57
N LEU A 264 -21.92 -13.56 25.57
CA LEU A 264 -20.99 -13.24 24.48
C LEU A 264 -20.36 -11.86 24.69
N THR A 265 -19.17 -11.66 24.14
CA THR A 265 -18.44 -10.40 24.11
C THR A 265 -18.01 -10.11 22.67
N ASP A 266 -18.42 -8.96 22.12
CA ASP A 266 -18.13 -8.58 20.74
C ASP A 266 -16.75 -7.94 20.63
N ILE A 267 -15.77 -8.71 20.17
CA ILE A 267 -14.39 -8.25 19.98
C ILE A 267 -14.28 -7.59 18.61
N VAL A 268 -13.89 -6.32 18.60
CA VAL A 268 -13.63 -5.54 17.39
C VAL A 268 -12.23 -5.84 16.86
N GLY A 269 -11.24 -5.88 17.75
CA GLY A 269 -9.85 -6.20 17.40
C GLY A 269 -8.87 -5.74 18.46
N MET A 270 -7.58 -5.79 18.14
CA MET A 270 -6.52 -5.27 19.02
C MET A 270 -5.31 -4.77 18.23
N ARG A 271 -4.50 -3.91 18.85
CA ARG A 271 -3.17 -3.53 18.36
C ARG A 271 -2.11 -3.73 19.43
N TYR A 272 -0.88 -3.98 19.04
CA TYR A 272 0.27 -3.87 19.92
C TYR A 272 0.79 -2.43 19.92
N VAL A 273 1.20 -1.94 21.08
CA VAL A 273 1.70 -0.56 21.27
C VAL A 273 3.00 -0.62 22.07
N ASN A 274 4.06 0.04 21.58
CA ASN A 274 5.24 0.29 22.37
C ASN A 274 5.07 1.61 23.15
N MET A 275 4.96 1.51 24.48
CA MET A 275 4.73 2.66 25.36
C MET A 275 5.95 3.59 25.51
N HIS A 276 7.14 3.13 25.10
CA HIS A 276 8.41 3.84 25.25
C HIS A 276 9.02 4.33 23.92
N ARG A 277 8.46 3.89 22.79
CA ARG A 277 8.92 4.25 21.43
C ARG A 277 7.71 4.72 20.60
N PRO A 278 7.08 5.84 20.97
CA PRO A 278 5.83 6.29 20.36
C PRO A 278 6.04 6.95 18.99
N GLU A 279 7.26 7.31 18.61
CA GLU A 279 7.54 8.00 17.36
C GLU A 279 7.22 7.13 16.15
N GLY A 280 6.51 7.71 15.17
CA GLY A 280 6.28 7.14 13.86
C GLY A 280 4.85 7.32 13.35
N VAL A 281 4.62 6.83 12.14
CA VAL A 281 3.32 6.86 11.47
C VAL A 281 2.81 5.44 11.31
N VAL A 282 1.53 5.23 11.59
CA VAL A 282 0.86 3.93 11.47
C VAL A 282 -0.27 4.06 10.48
N VAL A 283 -0.26 3.22 9.45
CA VAL A 283 -1.26 3.21 8.39
C VAL A 283 -2.18 2.01 8.57
N SER A 284 -3.46 2.28 8.78
CA SER A 284 -4.49 1.24 8.93
C SER A 284 -5.38 1.18 7.69
N ASP A 285 -5.50 -0.02 7.13
CA ASP A 285 -6.37 -0.28 5.98
C ASP A 285 -7.84 -0.38 6.40
N LEU A 286 -8.67 0.49 5.83
CA LEU A 286 -10.14 0.46 5.89
C LEU A 286 -10.73 0.41 4.47
N SER A 287 -10.08 -0.36 3.59
CA SER A 287 -10.48 -0.51 2.19
C SER A 287 -11.38 -1.73 1.98
N VAL A 288 -12.24 -1.67 0.97
CA VAL A 288 -13.06 -2.82 0.57
C VAL A 288 -13.18 -2.91 -0.95
N GLY A 289 -12.91 -4.09 -1.51
CA GLY A 289 -13.06 -4.37 -2.93
C GLY A 289 -14.41 -3.91 -3.52
N GLY A 290 -14.34 -3.16 -4.63
CA GLY A 290 -15.50 -2.64 -5.36
C GLY A 290 -16.16 -1.41 -4.71
N TYR A 291 -15.57 -0.82 -3.67
CA TYR A 291 -16.09 0.41 -3.09
C TYR A 291 -15.89 1.60 -4.01
N ALA A 292 -16.93 2.42 -4.08
CA ALA A 292 -16.94 3.77 -4.62
C ALA A 292 -17.41 4.71 -3.50
N THR A 293 -17.21 6.02 -3.66
CA THR A 293 -17.57 7.03 -2.63
C THR A 293 -19.02 6.89 -2.14
N GLY A 294 -19.97 6.70 -3.06
CA GLY A 294 -21.39 6.48 -2.74
C GLY A 294 -21.67 5.16 -1.99
N THR A 295 -20.88 4.12 -2.26
CA THR A 295 -21.00 2.83 -1.55
C THR A 295 -20.61 2.98 -0.09
N PHE A 296 -19.48 3.63 0.19
CA PHE A 296 -19.04 3.94 1.56
C PHE A 296 -20.13 4.70 2.32
N LEU A 297 -20.66 5.76 1.71
CA LEU A 297 -21.70 6.59 2.32
C LEU A 297 -22.99 5.83 2.65
N SER A 298 -23.32 4.78 1.90
CA SER A 298 -24.55 4.00 2.12
C SER A 298 -24.42 2.86 3.13
N ARG A 299 -23.18 2.41 3.43
CA ARG A 299 -22.96 1.17 4.18
C ARG A 299 -22.42 1.36 5.59
N HIS A 300 -21.87 2.52 5.92
CA HIS A 300 -21.14 2.74 7.17
C HIS A 300 -21.59 3.98 7.94
N ASP A 301 -22.78 4.50 7.69
CA ASP A 301 -23.30 5.75 8.27
C ASP A 301 -23.35 5.79 9.82
N GLU A 302 -23.35 4.64 10.48
CA GLU A 302 -23.36 4.51 11.95
C GLU A 302 -22.00 4.12 12.57
N ALA A 303 -20.93 4.07 11.77
CA ALA A 303 -19.62 3.57 12.22
C ALA A 303 -18.81 4.57 13.08
N GLY A 304 -19.35 5.76 13.36
CA GLY A 304 -18.63 6.83 14.05
C GLY A 304 -18.11 6.48 15.44
N ALA A 305 -18.87 5.72 16.22
CA ALA A 305 -18.41 5.27 17.54
C ALA A 305 -17.19 4.33 17.46
N MET A 306 -17.10 3.54 16.38
CA MET A 306 -15.95 2.68 16.12
C MET A 306 -14.77 3.52 15.63
N TYR A 307 -14.97 4.41 14.65
CA TYR A 307 -13.92 5.27 14.12
C TYR A 307 -13.25 6.12 15.21
N ALA A 308 -14.06 6.78 16.04
CA ALA A 308 -13.57 7.59 17.15
C ALA A 308 -12.78 6.77 18.18
N ALA A 309 -13.21 5.52 18.45
CA ALA A 309 -12.52 4.65 19.40
C ALA A 309 -11.13 4.21 18.91
N LEU A 310 -10.94 4.02 17.60
CA LEU A 310 -9.63 3.62 17.05
C LEU A 310 -8.61 4.79 17.02
N GLY A 311 -9.11 6.02 17.09
CA GLY A 311 -8.30 7.22 17.39
C GLY A 311 -7.39 7.67 16.26
N PHE A 312 -7.87 7.64 15.01
CA PHE A 312 -7.12 8.16 13.86
C PHE A 312 -6.89 9.67 13.95
N ASP A 313 -5.71 10.13 13.52
CA ASP A 313 -5.31 11.55 13.53
C ASP A 313 -5.57 12.23 12.17
N ALA A 314 -5.65 11.45 11.09
CA ALA A 314 -6.09 11.91 9.78
C ALA A 314 -6.68 10.76 8.94
N ALA A 315 -7.53 11.12 7.98
CA ALA A 315 -8.05 10.20 6.98
C ALA A 315 -7.39 10.39 5.62
N VAL A 316 -7.09 9.29 4.95
CA VAL A 316 -6.67 9.23 3.54
C VAL A 316 -7.80 8.56 2.76
N ILE A 317 -8.24 9.16 1.65
CA ILE A 317 -9.27 8.62 0.76
C ILE A 317 -8.64 8.40 -0.62
N THR A 318 -8.64 7.14 -1.07
CA THR A 318 -8.15 6.71 -2.39
C THR A 318 -9.28 6.30 -3.34
N LEU A 319 -10.55 6.50 -2.96
CA LEU A 319 -11.70 6.10 -3.77
C LEU A 319 -11.85 6.97 -5.02
N SER A 320 -11.29 6.55 -6.15
CA SER A 320 -11.52 7.21 -7.44
C SER A 320 -11.67 6.23 -8.62
N ALA A 321 -11.07 5.05 -8.55
CA ALA A 321 -11.09 4.04 -9.61
C ALA A 321 -12.50 3.53 -9.92
N ASN A 322 -13.24 3.05 -8.92
CA ASN A 322 -14.60 2.54 -9.13
C ASN A 322 -15.61 3.65 -9.44
N ASP A 323 -15.47 4.84 -8.85
CA ASP A 323 -16.30 5.99 -9.22
C ASP A 323 -16.14 6.31 -10.72
N GLY A 324 -14.91 6.26 -11.24
CA GLY A 324 -14.62 6.40 -12.66
C GLY A 324 -15.19 5.25 -13.50
N GLY A 325 -14.97 4.01 -13.07
CA GLY A 325 -15.44 2.80 -13.76
C GLY A 325 -16.97 2.59 -13.72
N PHE A 326 -17.67 3.22 -12.79
CA PHE A 326 -19.14 3.24 -12.73
C PHE A 326 -19.73 4.45 -13.46
N GLY A 327 -18.90 5.30 -14.07
CA GLY A 327 -19.34 6.50 -14.79
C GLY A 327 -20.03 7.52 -13.87
N VAL A 328 -19.59 7.62 -12.61
CA VAL A 328 -20.10 8.65 -11.70
C VAL A 328 -19.69 10.02 -12.26
N GLU A 329 -20.70 10.85 -12.59
CA GLU A 329 -20.43 12.20 -13.07
C GLU A 329 -19.61 13.00 -12.04
N THR A 330 -18.71 13.84 -12.54
CA THR A 330 -17.73 14.57 -11.72
C THR A 330 -18.36 15.44 -10.62
N ASP A 331 -19.54 16.03 -10.87
CA ASP A 331 -20.30 16.78 -9.85
C ASP A 331 -20.81 15.88 -8.71
N GLN A 332 -21.31 14.69 -9.05
CA GLN A 332 -21.78 13.74 -8.03
C GLN A 332 -20.61 13.14 -7.24
N TYR A 333 -19.48 12.88 -7.91
CA TYR A 333 -18.24 12.44 -7.26
C TYR A 333 -17.76 13.48 -6.23
N ARG A 334 -17.76 14.77 -6.61
CA ARG A 334 -17.46 15.88 -5.70
C ARG A 334 -18.38 15.87 -4.48
N VAL A 335 -19.70 15.84 -4.71
CA VAL A 335 -20.70 15.85 -3.62
C VAL A 335 -20.49 14.68 -2.65
N ASN A 336 -20.17 13.50 -3.17
CA ASN A 336 -19.91 12.33 -2.33
C ASN A 336 -18.66 12.52 -1.47
N LEU A 337 -17.56 13.02 -2.04
CA LEU A 337 -16.33 13.30 -1.29
C LEU A 337 -16.54 14.34 -0.19
N GLU A 338 -17.23 15.44 -0.47
CA GLU A 338 -17.58 16.46 0.52
C GLU A 338 -18.41 15.84 1.67
N GLN A 339 -19.39 14.99 1.37
CA GLN A 339 -20.17 14.26 2.38
C GLN A 339 -19.34 13.27 3.19
N MET A 340 -18.36 12.61 2.56
CA MET A 340 -17.43 11.71 3.27
C MET A 340 -16.56 12.50 4.25
N ILE A 341 -16.01 13.64 3.84
CA ILE A 341 -15.20 14.53 4.69
C ILE A 341 -16.02 15.00 5.90
N ASP A 342 -17.23 15.52 5.66
CA ASP A 342 -18.13 15.98 6.73
C ASP A 342 -18.50 14.83 7.69
N ARG A 343 -18.66 13.62 7.16
CA ARG A 343 -18.95 12.44 7.97
C ARG A 343 -17.78 12.05 8.86
N LEU A 344 -16.56 12.01 8.33
CA LEU A 344 -15.35 11.69 9.09
C LEU A 344 -15.11 12.73 10.20
N ARG A 345 -15.29 14.01 9.89
CA ARG A 345 -15.26 15.12 10.88
C ARG A 345 -16.30 14.95 11.97
N SER A 346 -17.53 14.62 11.59
CA SER A 346 -18.62 14.36 12.53
C SER A 346 -18.33 13.17 13.43
N TRP A 347 -17.79 12.07 12.89
CA TRP A 347 -17.40 10.89 13.66
C TRP A 347 -16.32 11.19 14.68
N GLN A 348 -15.31 11.98 14.30
CA GLN A 348 -14.26 12.41 15.22
C GLN A 348 -14.72 13.48 16.21
N GLY A 349 -15.83 14.15 15.94
CA GLY A 349 -16.26 15.32 16.71
C GLY A 349 -15.35 16.53 16.53
N ASP A 350 -14.63 16.59 15.42
CA ASP A 350 -13.68 17.64 15.09
C ASP A 350 -13.94 18.17 13.66
N SER A 351 -14.40 19.42 13.55
CA SER A 351 -14.66 20.07 12.26
C SER A 351 -13.40 20.39 11.47
N ASP A 352 -12.24 20.38 12.13
CA ASP A 352 -10.93 20.67 11.55
C ASP A 352 -10.12 19.39 11.31
N TYR A 353 -10.72 18.20 11.50
CA TYR A 353 -10.06 16.91 11.28
C TYR A 353 -9.40 16.86 9.88
N PRO A 354 -8.09 16.56 9.79
CA PRO A 354 -7.36 16.53 8.52
C PRO A 354 -7.81 15.39 7.62
N VAL A 355 -8.04 15.70 6.33
CA VAL A 355 -8.36 14.71 5.30
C VAL A 355 -7.45 14.89 4.09
N ILE A 356 -6.92 13.78 3.57
CA ILE A 356 -6.05 13.72 2.40
C ILE A 356 -6.79 12.95 1.31
N LEU A 357 -7.01 13.59 0.17
CA LEU A 357 -7.59 13.00 -1.03
C LEU A 357 -6.46 12.62 -1.98
N ILE A 358 -6.42 11.36 -2.41
CA ILE A 358 -5.41 10.86 -3.33
C ILE A 358 -6.13 10.24 -4.53
N THR A 359 -5.73 10.61 -5.75
CA THR A 359 -6.27 10.01 -6.98
C THR A 359 -5.64 8.66 -7.29
N ASP A 360 -6.30 7.84 -8.09
CA ASP A 360 -5.74 6.57 -8.59
C ASP A 360 -4.89 6.78 -9.87
N PRO A 361 -3.97 5.85 -10.21
CA PRO A 361 -3.20 5.84 -11.45
C PRO A 361 -4.05 5.70 -12.72
N ASP A 362 -3.39 5.61 -13.89
CA ASP A 362 -4.14 5.24 -15.09
C ASP A 362 -4.73 3.83 -15.01
N ARG A 363 -5.78 3.61 -15.78
CA ARG A 363 -6.42 2.31 -15.95
C ARG A 363 -7.02 2.15 -17.34
N ILE A 364 -7.02 0.91 -17.83
CA ILE A 364 -7.84 0.54 -18.98
C ILE A 364 -9.29 0.30 -18.51
N GLU A 365 -10.18 -0.05 -19.44
CA GLU A 365 -11.61 -0.29 -19.20
C GLU A 365 -12.52 0.93 -19.04
N LEU A 366 -12.07 2.13 -19.41
CA LEU A 366 -12.95 3.31 -19.44
C LEU A 366 -13.41 3.61 -20.87
N SER A 367 -14.71 3.86 -21.05
CA SER A 367 -15.23 4.52 -22.24
C SER A 367 -14.65 5.94 -22.35
N ALA A 368 -14.78 6.56 -23.53
CA ALA A 368 -14.31 7.94 -23.74
C ALA A 368 -14.99 8.96 -22.79
N GLU A 369 -16.23 8.67 -22.38
CA GLU A 369 -16.96 9.51 -21.43
C GLU A 369 -16.46 9.27 -19.99
N GLU A 370 -16.35 8.02 -19.55
CA GLU A 370 -15.80 7.67 -18.23
C GLU A 370 -14.37 8.18 -18.04
N ARG A 371 -13.52 8.08 -19.08
CA ARG A 371 -12.17 8.66 -19.09
C ARG A 371 -12.21 10.17 -18.85
N ALA A 372 -13.14 10.88 -19.51
CA ALA A 372 -13.25 12.32 -19.36
C ALA A 372 -13.66 12.74 -17.93
N TYR A 373 -14.47 11.94 -17.23
CA TYR A 373 -14.78 12.15 -15.81
C TYR A 373 -13.60 11.78 -14.91
N TYR A 374 -12.96 10.64 -15.17
CA TYR A 374 -11.84 10.12 -14.39
C TYR A 374 -10.64 11.06 -14.41
N ASP A 375 -10.27 11.59 -15.59
CA ASP A 375 -9.16 12.54 -15.71
C ASP A 375 -9.43 13.86 -14.97
N GLN A 376 -10.70 14.17 -14.65
CA GLN A 376 -11.10 15.33 -13.84
C GLN A 376 -11.13 15.07 -12.33
N HIS A 377 -10.96 13.83 -11.84
CA HIS A 377 -10.98 13.53 -10.41
C HIS A 377 -9.93 14.31 -9.61
N ALA A 378 -8.73 14.49 -10.16
CA ALA A 378 -7.70 15.32 -9.55
C ALA A 378 -8.12 16.80 -9.46
N GLY A 379 -8.85 17.31 -10.46
CA GLY A 379 -9.44 18.65 -10.43
C GLY A 379 -10.52 18.79 -9.36
N VAL A 380 -11.34 17.77 -9.17
CA VAL A 380 -12.31 17.72 -8.06
C VAL A 380 -11.60 17.79 -6.72
N HIS A 381 -10.59 16.94 -6.49
CA HIS A 381 -9.82 16.93 -5.24
C HIS A 381 -9.18 18.30 -4.98
N TYR A 382 -8.56 18.91 -6.00
CA TYR A 382 -7.97 20.24 -5.93
C TYR A 382 -9.00 21.31 -5.53
N GLU A 383 -10.17 21.33 -6.19
CA GLU A 383 -11.22 22.31 -5.89
C GLU A 383 -11.85 22.07 -4.51
N ILE A 384 -11.95 20.83 -4.02
CA ILE A 384 -12.37 20.54 -2.63
C ILE A 384 -11.33 21.08 -1.64
N ALA A 385 -10.05 20.79 -1.86
CA ALA A 385 -8.95 21.29 -1.04
C ALA A 385 -8.84 22.83 -1.02
N ARG A 386 -9.39 23.51 -2.04
CA ARG A 386 -9.53 24.97 -2.12
C ARG A 386 -10.78 25.51 -1.42
N SER A 387 -11.79 24.70 -1.17
CA SER A 387 -13.06 25.14 -0.58
C SER A 387 -13.25 24.71 0.87
N MET A 388 -12.61 23.62 1.29
CA MET A 388 -12.70 23.07 2.64
C MET A 388 -11.35 23.20 3.36
N SER A 389 -11.36 23.75 4.57
CA SER A 389 -10.17 23.84 5.44
C SER A 389 -9.61 22.44 5.70
N ASN A 390 -8.30 22.33 5.97
CA ASN A 390 -7.64 21.09 6.38
C ASN A 390 -7.90 19.88 5.47
N VAL A 391 -8.12 20.14 4.17
CA VAL A 391 -8.13 19.11 3.13
C VAL A 391 -6.87 19.27 2.29
N MET A 392 -6.17 18.17 2.03
CA MET A 392 -5.06 18.10 1.08
C MET A 392 -5.48 17.28 -0.12
N SER A 393 -5.18 17.75 -1.33
CA SER A 393 -5.23 16.95 -2.54
C SER A 393 -3.83 16.51 -2.92
N VAL A 394 -3.62 15.21 -3.14
CA VAL A 394 -2.41 14.62 -3.72
C VAL A 394 -2.78 14.02 -5.07
N ASN A 395 -2.25 14.60 -6.14
CA ASN A 395 -2.51 14.22 -7.51
C ASN A 395 -1.54 13.10 -7.93
N LEU A 396 -1.80 11.90 -7.43
CA LEU A 396 -1.03 10.72 -7.73
C LEU A 396 -1.18 10.33 -9.21
N ARG A 397 -2.36 10.52 -9.81
CA ARG A 397 -2.60 10.33 -11.26
C ARG A 397 -1.56 11.02 -12.14
N ARG A 398 -1.25 12.29 -11.84
CA ARG A 398 -0.21 13.06 -12.55
C ARG A 398 1.19 12.53 -12.26
N THR A 399 1.46 12.29 -10.98
CA THR A 399 2.75 11.78 -10.48
C THR A 399 3.14 10.48 -11.18
N LEU A 400 2.19 9.56 -11.33
CA LEU A 400 2.41 8.26 -11.94
C LEU A 400 2.39 8.32 -13.48
N ALA A 401 1.65 9.25 -14.09
CA ALA A 401 1.74 9.49 -15.53
C ALA A 401 3.16 9.93 -15.95
N GLU A 402 3.85 10.71 -15.10
CA GLU A 402 5.24 11.10 -15.29
C GLU A 402 6.24 9.97 -15.04
N ALA A 403 5.81 8.91 -14.34
CA ALA A 403 6.55 7.65 -14.19
C ALA A 403 6.12 6.62 -15.26
N TYR A 404 5.65 7.08 -16.41
CA TYR A 404 5.22 6.24 -17.55
C TYR A 404 4.02 5.32 -17.27
N TRP A 405 3.26 5.56 -16.20
CA TRP A 405 2.01 4.85 -15.94
C TRP A 405 0.85 5.52 -16.68
N SER A 406 0.73 5.21 -17.97
CA SER A 406 -0.41 5.61 -18.79
C SER A 406 -0.81 4.50 -19.76
N VAL A 407 -2.09 4.42 -20.15
CA VAL A 407 -2.60 3.36 -21.05
C VAL A 407 -1.92 3.33 -22.43
N ASP A 408 -1.38 4.47 -22.87
CA ASP A 408 -0.63 4.56 -24.13
C ASP A 408 0.86 4.22 -23.95
N SER A 409 1.31 4.02 -22.72
CA SER A 409 2.69 3.65 -22.39
C SER A 409 2.91 2.15 -22.55
N PRO A 410 4.04 1.72 -23.13
CA PRO A 410 4.44 0.31 -23.11
C PRO A 410 4.69 -0.25 -21.70
N TYR A 411 4.78 0.61 -20.67
CA TYR A 411 4.99 0.24 -19.25
C TYR A 411 3.71 -0.03 -18.50
N PHE A 412 2.55 0.20 -19.13
CA PHE A 412 1.28 0.08 -18.43
C PHE A 412 1.12 -1.30 -17.75
N ASP A 413 1.51 -2.38 -18.44
CA ASP A 413 1.41 -3.75 -17.93
C ASP A 413 2.52 -4.10 -16.90
N VAL A 414 3.60 -3.30 -16.80
CA VAL A 414 4.59 -3.43 -15.72
C VAL A 414 3.95 -3.05 -14.39
N TYR A 415 3.13 -2.00 -14.40
CA TYR A 415 2.50 -1.47 -13.19
C TYR A 415 1.10 -2.00 -12.94
N SER A 416 0.38 -2.43 -13.98
CA SER A 416 -0.99 -2.92 -13.90
C SER A 416 -1.12 -4.38 -14.35
N ASN A 417 -1.71 -5.23 -13.51
CA ASN A 417 -1.83 -6.66 -13.75
C ASN A 417 -3.01 -7.03 -14.67
N ASP A 418 -4.15 -6.36 -14.49
CA ASP A 418 -5.39 -6.63 -15.24
C ASP A 418 -6.01 -5.37 -15.82
N GLY A 419 -5.26 -4.28 -15.85
CA GLY A 419 -5.76 -3.01 -16.32
C GLY A 419 -6.28 -2.05 -15.27
N VAL A 420 -6.47 -2.52 -14.04
CA VAL A 420 -7.00 -1.74 -12.92
C VAL A 420 -6.15 -1.96 -11.68
N HIS A 421 -5.90 -3.22 -11.34
CA HIS A 421 -5.15 -3.60 -10.16
C HIS A 421 -3.65 -3.55 -10.43
N TYR A 422 -2.90 -3.24 -9.38
CA TYR A 422 -1.46 -3.06 -9.48
C TYR A 422 -0.74 -4.41 -9.51
N THR A 423 0.36 -4.47 -10.24
CA THR A 423 1.40 -5.47 -9.98
C THR A 423 2.08 -5.14 -8.64
N ALA A 424 2.96 -6.01 -8.14
CA ALA A 424 3.78 -5.68 -6.98
C ALA A 424 4.63 -4.43 -7.23
N GLU A 425 5.15 -4.27 -8.45
CA GLU A 425 5.91 -3.11 -8.89
C GLU A 425 5.08 -1.83 -8.83
N GLY A 426 3.93 -1.83 -9.50
CA GLY A 426 3.01 -0.68 -9.48
C GLY A 426 2.58 -0.32 -8.05
N ALA A 427 2.35 -1.32 -7.20
CA ALA A 427 1.99 -1.08 -5.80
C ALA A 427 3.12 -0.42 -4.98
N ARG A 428 4.39 -0.76 -5.25
CA ARG A 428 5.54 -0.08 -4.62
C ARG A 428 5.66 1.36 -5.08
N LEU A 429 5.56 1.59 -6.39
CA LEU A 429 5.60 2.92 -6.97
C LEU A 429 4.46 3.81 -6.43
N VAL A 430 3.24 3.27 -6.34
CA VAL A 430 2.08 3.92 -5.71
C VAL A 430 2.39 4.29 -4.27
N ALA A 431 2.87 3.35 -3.43
CA ALA A 431 3.15 3.62 -2.04
C ALA A 431 4.23 4.70 -1.83
N SER A 432 5.31 4.65 -2.61
CA SER A 432 6.37 5.66 -2.60
C SER A 432 5.83 7.04 -2.99
N ALA A 433 5.14 7.14 -4.12
CA ALA A 433 4.54 8.39 -4.62
C ALA A 433 3.46 8.94 -3.66
N MET A 434 2.64 8.08 -3.06
CA MET A 434 1.67 8.45 -2.04
C MET A 434 2.35 9.09 -0.82
N SER A 435 3.37 8.43 -0.26
CA SER A 435 4.08 8.95 0.92
C SER A 435 4.79 10.28 0.64
N ALA A 436 5.47 10.40 -0.50
CA ALA A 436 6.13 11.63 -0.93
C ALA A 436 5.12 12.78 -1.12
N GLY A 437 3.98 12.50 -1.76
CA GLY A 437 2.90 13.46 -1.96
C GLY A 437 2.26 13.94 -0.65
N ILE A 438 2.03 13.02 0.29
CA ILE A 438 1.52 13.33 1.64
C ILE A 438 2.46 14.29 2.38
N LEU A 439 3.77 13.99 2.35
CA LEU A 439 4.80 14.73 3.07
C LEU A 439 5.27 16.00 2.34
N GLY A 440 4.77 16.25 1.12
CA GLY A 440 5.17 17.41 0.32
C GLY A 440 6.62 17.36 -0.15
N GLU A 441 7.17 16.15 -0.27
CA GLU A 441 8.50 15.92 -0.81
C GLU A 441 8.49 16.20 -2.32
N SER A 442 9.63 16.63 -2.85
CA SER A 442 9.75 16.83 -4.29
C SER A 442 9.70 15.47 -4.98
N TRP A 443 8.60 15.19 -5.69
CA TRP A 443 8.59 14.13 -6.67
C TRP A 443 9.48 14.54 -7.83
N ARG A 444 10.52 13.75 -8.07
CA ARG A 444 11.18 13.68 -9.36
C ARG A 444 11.28 12.20 -9.66
N PHE A 445 11.04 11.84 -10.91
CA PHE A 445 11.56 10.59 -11.44
C PHE A 445 13.09 10.77 -11.52
N GLU A 446 13.73 10.66 -10.37
CA GLU A 446 15.18 10.67 -10.17
C GLU A 446 15.46 9.39 -9.40
N PHE A 447 16.28 8.50 -9.94
CA PHE A 447 16.69 7.32 -9.20
C PHE A 447 17.38 7.75 -7.92
N GLU A 448 16.79 7.41 -6.77
CA GLU A 448 17.38 7.69 -5.47
C GLU A 448 18.70 6.92 -5.29
N ILE A 449 18.75 5.74 -5.91
CA ILE A 449 19.96 4.93 -6.11
C ILE A 449 20.17 4.83 -7.63
N PRO A 450 21.25 5.38 -8.21
CA PRO A 450 21.51 5.20 -9.63
C PRO A 450 21.54 3.71 -9.99
N GLY A 451 20.79 3.33 -11.02
CA GLY A 451 20.59 1.93 -11.42
C GLY A 451 19.45 1.17 -10.72
N ASP A 452 18.86 1.67 -9.63
CA ASP A 452 17.61 1.10 -9.10
C ASP A 452 16.46 1.66 -9.94
N ALA A 453 16.19 1.02 -11.06
CA ALA A 453 15.24 1.49 -12.05
C ALA A 453 13.81 1.40 -11.53
N ASP A 454 13.52 0.38 -10.72
CA ASP A 454 12.19 0.05 -10.19
C ASP A 454 11.92 0.62 -8.78
N PHE A 455 12.88 1.37 -8.22
CA PHE A 455 12.79 2.03 -6.91
C PHE A 455 12.51 1.06 -5.76
N SER A 456 12.90 -0.21 -5.89
CA SER A 456 12.77 -1.21 -4.82
C SER A 456 13.68 -0.89 -3.64
N GLY A 457 14.73 -0.09 -3.86
CA GLY A 457 15.86 0.09 -2.96
C GLY A 457 16.97 -0.94 -3.20
N VAL A 458 16.81 -1.82 -4.19
CA VAL A 458 17.70 -2.93 -4.51
C VAL A 458 18.00 -2.89 -6.00
N ILE A 459 19.28 -2.97 -6.37
CA ILE A 459 19.67 -3.13 -7.78
C ILE A 459 19.69 -4.62 -8.09
N ASP A 460 18.70 -5.10 -8.84
CA ASP A 460 18.57 -6.51 -9.23
C ASP A 460 18.03 -6.66 -10.68
N GLY A 461 17.84 -7.91 -11.14
CA GLY A 461 17.40 -8.17 -12.51
C GLY A 461 16.01 -7.60 -12.86
N ASP A 462 15.19 -7.23 -11.87
CA ASP A 462 13.87 -6.63 -12.07
C ASP A 462 13.99 -5.19 -12.63
N ASP A 463 15.14 -4.53 -12.47
CA ASP A 463 15.43 -3.19 -12.99
C ASP A 463 15.65 -3.16 -14.51
N LEU A 464 16.20 -4.23 -15.08
CA LEU A 464 16.68 -4.25 -16.47
C LEU A 464 15.61 -3.88 -17.52
N PRO A 465 14.37 -4.42 -17.47
CA PRO A 465 13.33 -4.06 -18.44
C PRO A 465 12.94 -2.58 -18.39
N LEU A 466 13.05 -1.95 -17.22
CA LEU A 466 12.74 -0.54 -17.02
C LEU A 466 13.93 0.32 -17.47
N LEU A 467 15.15 -0.05 -17.10
CA LEU A 467 16.38 0.60 -17.56
C LEU A 467 16.47 0.69 -19.10
N ASP A 468 16.29 -0.43 -19.79
CA ASP A 468 16.46 -0.52 -21.26
C ASP A 468 15.53 0.44 -22.03
N TYR A 469 14.36 0.74 -21.48
CA TYR A 469 13.45 1.69 -22.10
C TYR A 469 13.65 3.12 -21.69
N LEU A 470 14.03 3.38 -20.44
CA LEU A 470 14.37 4.73 -20.02
C LEU A 470 15.55 5.24 -20.88
N ILE A 471 16.46 4.34 -21.26
CA ILE A 471 17.49 4.61 -22.27
C ILE A 471 16.85 4.98 -23.62
N ALA A 472 15.90 4.17 -24.10
CA ALA A 472 15.22 4.39 -25.37
C ALA A 472 14.37 5.68 -25.43
N GLU A 473 13.73 6.09 -24.34
CA GLU A 473 12.88 7.29 -24.25
C GLU A 473 13.65 8.59 -24.04
N GLY A 474 14.97 8.51 -23.80
CA GLY A 474 15.75 9.73 -23.60
C GLY A 474 15.78 10.21 -22.15
N GLU A 475 15.55 9.33 -21.15
CA GLU A 475 15.52 9.72 -19.74
C GLU A 475 16.92 10.08 -19.20
N PRO A 476 17.20 11.35 -18.87
CA PRO A 476 18.56 11.76 -18.50
C PRO A 476 19.07 11.11 -17.21
N ALA A 477 18.18 10.53 -16.39
CA ALA A 477 18.55 9.87 -15.15
C ALA A 477 19.24 8.51 -15.38
N VAL A 478 19.09 7.90 -16.56
CA VAL A 478 19.77 6.64 -16.92
C VAL A 478 21.06 6.83 -17.73
N ASP A 479 21.57 8.07 -17.83
CA ASP A 479 22.95 8.34 -18.29
C ASP A 479 23.94 7.89 -17.19
N LEU A 480 24.17 6.59 -17.11
CA LEU A 480 24.93 5.96 -16.04
C LEU A 480 26.44 6.09 -16.27
N ASN A 481 26.85 6.24 -17.53
CA ASN A 481 28.25 6.43 -17.91
C ASN A 481 28.67 7.93 -17.93
N GLY A 482 27.71 8.86 -17.91
CA GLY A 482 27.90 10.31 -17.86
C GLY A 482 28.37 10.95 -19.17
N ASP A 483 28.21 10.27 -20.30
CA ASP A 483 28.69 10.70 -21.61
C ASP A 483 27.62 11.47 -22.42
N GLN A 484 26.42 11.62 -21.86
CA GLN A 484 25.26 12.32 -22.44
C GLN A 484 24.65 11.61 -23.65
N MET A 485 25.03 10.36 -23.91
CA MET A 485 24.38 9.48 -24.86
C MET A 485 23.67 8.40 -24.07
N LEU A 486 22.38 8.19 -24.35
CA LEU A 486 21.65 7.08 -23.77
C LEU A 486 21.72 5.91 -24.73
N ASP A 487 22.55 4.92 -24.40
CA ASP A 487 22.77 3.76 -25.26
C ASP A 487 23.17 2.49 -24.49
N VAL A 488 23.62 1.47 -25.24
CA VAL A 488 24.03 0.17 -24.71
C VAL A 488 25.18 0.28 -23.69
N LEU A 489 25.97 1.36 -23.71
CA LEU A 489 27.03 1.59 -22.75
C LEU A 489 26.47 1.93 -21.36
N ASP A 490 25.31 2.57 -21.24
CA ASP A 490 24.65 2.77 -19.94
C ASP A 490 24.18 1.44 -19.36
N ARG A 491 23.60 0.59 -20.20
CA ARG A 491 23.23 -0.78 -19.83
C ARG A 491 24.45 -1.59 -19.40
N LEU A 492 25.57 -1.44 -20.09
CA LEU A 492 26.82 -2.12 -19.75
C LEU A 492 27.36 -1.64 -18.39
N VAL A 493 27.34 -0.34 -18.14
CA VAL A 493 27.71 0.23 -16.83
C VAL A 493 26.77 -0.28 -15.75
N TRP A 494 25.47 -0.35 -16.02
CA TRP A 494 24.50 -0.91 -15.08
C TRP A 494 24.84 -2.35 -14.68
N LEU A 495 25.03 -3.24 -15.67
CA LEU A 495 25.35 -4.65 -15.43
C LEU A 495 26.65 -4.81 -14.64
N THR A 496 27.70 -4.09 -15.04
CA THR A 496 29.05 -4.33 -14.51
C THR A 496 29.35 -3.55 -13.24
N GLU A 497 28.90 -2.30 -13.13
CA GLU A 497 29.24 -1.42 -12.00
C GLU A 497 28.16 -1.35 -10.92
N TYR A 498 26.88 -1.46 -11.30
CA TYR A 498 25.75 -1.36 -10.38
C TYR A 498 25.26 -2.73 -9.90
N LEU A 499 24.88 -3.62 -10.82
CA LEU A 499 24.48 -4.99 -10.49
C LEU A 499 25.69 -5.85 -10.05
N GLY A 500 26.87 -5.59 -10.62
CA GLY A 500 28.11 -6.26 -10.25
C GLY A 500 28.30 -7.65 -10.90
N VAL A 501 27.65 -7.90 -12.04
CA VAL A 501 27.91 -9.09 -12.85
C VAL A 501 29.22 -8.93 -13.63
N ARG A 502 29.88 -10.06 -13.93
CA ARG A 502 31.15 -10.03 -14.68
C ARG A 502 30.88 -10.19 -16.16
N ALA A 503 31.71 -9.54 -16.97
CA ALA A 503 31.76 -9.79 -18.40
C ALA A 503 32.01 -11.28 -18.67
N GLY A 504 31.05 -11.96 -19.29
CA GLY A 504 31.06 -13.42 -19.44
C GLY A 504 29.85 -14.13 -18.83
N ASP A 505 29.10 -13.50 -17.93
CA ASP A 505 27.93 -14.07 -17.25
C ASP A 505 26.65 -13.65 -18.00
N SER A 506 26.26 -14.40 -19.03
CA SER A 506 25.16 -14.02 -19.93
C SER A 506 23.78 -14.28 -19.33
N ASN A 507 23.68 -15.15 -18.32
CA ASN A 507 22.41 -15.50 -17.67
C ASN A 507 22.16 -14.78 -16.33
N LEU A 508 23.12 -13.95 -15.88
CA LEU A 508 23.07 -13.15 -14.65
C LEU A 508 23.00 -13.97 -13.36
N ASP A 509 23.58 -15.17 -13.34
CA ASP A 509 23.62 -16.05 -12.15
C ASP A 509 24.85 -15.82 -11.26
N PHE A 510 25.66 -14.81 -11.58
CA PHE A 510 26.91 -14.41 -10.94
C PHE A 510 28.05 -15.43 -11.12
N GLN A 511 27.91 -16.40 -12.02
CA GLN A 511 28.96 -17.32 -12.44
C GLN A 511 29.28 -17.13 -13.93
N VAL A 512 30.52 -17.44 -14.29
CA VAL A 512 30.96 -17.47 -15.69
C VAL A 512 31.42 -18.88 -15.99
N ASP A 513 30.57 -19.66 -16.66
CA ASP A 513 30.75 -21.08 -16.85
C ASP A 513 30.41 -21.57 -18.28
N LEU A 514 30.20 -22.88 -18.42
CA LEU A 514 29.94 -23.51 -19.72
C LEU A 514 28.56 -23.14 -20.29
N VAL A 515 27.60 -22.74 -19.48
CA VAL A 515 26.29 -22.25 -19.90
C VAL A 515 26.49 -20.94 -20.68
N ASP A 516 27.23 -19.99 -20.12
CA ASP A 516 27.48 -18.70 -20.79
C ASP A 516 28.28 -18.86 -22.08
N LEU A 517 29.29 -19.74 -22.06
CA LEU A 517 30.05 -20.06 -23.25
C LEU A 517 29.14 -20.66 -24.35
N SER A 518 28.12 -21.42 -23.97
CA SER A 518 27.17 -22.01 -24.91
C SER A 518 26.23 -20.95 -25.51
N GLU A 519 25.83 -19.96 -24.71
CA GLU A 519 25.01 -18.83 -25.14
C GLU A 519 25.76 -17.92 -26.13
N LEU A 520 27.00 -17.53 -25.78
CA LEU A 520 27.90 -16.80 -26.68
C LEU A 520 28.15 -17.57 -27.98
N ALA A 521 28.47 -18.87 -27.88
CA ALA A 521 28.73 -19.70 -29.07
C ALA A 521 27.51 -19.82 -29.99
N GLY A 522 26.29 -19.74 -29.44
CA GLY A 522 25.04 -19.74 -30.19
C GLY A 522 24.87 -18.51 -31.10
N SER A 523 25.50 -17.39 -30.74
CA SER A 523 25.34 -16.10 -31.41
C SER A 523 26.63 -15.59 -32.09
N PHE A 524 27.73 -16.34 -31.97
CA PHE A 524 29.07 -15.95 -32.42
C PHE A 524 29.12 -15.54 -33.91
N GLY A 525 29.71 -14.38 -34.17
CA GLY A 525 29.82 -13.76 -35.49
C GLY A 525 28.55 -13.06 -35.98
N GLY A 526 27.52 -12.97 -35.13
CA GLY A 526 26.28 -12.24 -35.37
C GLY A 526 26.14 -11.01 -34.47
N SER A 527 25.02 -10.31 -34.62
CA SER A 527 24.61 -9.28 -33.66
C SER A 527 24.04 -9.92 -32.40
N GLY A 528 24.32 -9.33 -31.24
CA GLY A 528 23.78 -9.78 -29.97
C GLY A 528 23.73 -8.66 -28.93
N MET A 529 23.07 -8.95 -27.83
CA MET A 529 23.11 -8.23 -26.56
C MET A 529 23.85 -9.10 -25.53
N TRP A 530 23.91 -8.64 -24.29
CA TRP A 530 24.59 -9.32 -23.19
C TRP A 530 24.19 -10.81 -23.05
N GLU A 531 22.89 -11.12 -23.11
CA GLU A 531 22.35 -12.48 -22.97
C GLU A 531 22.72 -13.39 -24.16
N GLN A 532 23.14 -12.79 -25.27
CA GLN A 532 23.66 -13.50 -26.44
C GLN A 532 25.18 -13.54 -26.48
N GLY A 533 25.86 -12.96 -25.50
CA GLY A 533 27.32 -12.98 -25.37
C GLY A 533 28.03 -11.74 -25.91
N ASP A 534 27.36 -10.61 -26.12
CA ASP A 534 28.01 -9.31 -26.34
C ASP A 534 28.35 -8.67 -24.98
N PHE A 535 29.56 -8.91 -24.49
CA PHE A 535 30.00 -8.48 -23.15
C PHE A 535 30.75 -7.15 -23.16
N ASN A 536 31.01 -6.59 -24.34
CA ASN A 536 31.66 -5.28 -24.50
C ASN A 536 30.67 -4.19 -24.97
N GLY A 537 29.45 -4.56 -25.34
CA GLY A 537 28.38 -3.67 -25.76
C GLY A 537 28.57 -3.07 -27.15
N ASP A 538 29.39 -3.65 -28.02
CA ASP A 538 29.64 -3.13 -29.37
C ASP A 538 28.61 -3.60 -30.43
N GLY A 539 27.67 -4.45 -30.01
CA GLY A 539 26.58 -4.99 -30.80
C GLY A 539 26.95 -6.22 -31.64
N VAL A 540 28.17 -6.75 -31.51
CA VAL A 540 28.66 -7.92 -32.26
C VAL A 540 29.28 -8.94 -31.32
N VAL A 541 28.78 -10.18 -31.36
CA VAL A 541 29.34 -11.27 -30.56
C VAL A 541 30.58 -11.84 -31.25
N ASP A 542 31.78 -11.57 -30.74
CA ASP A 542 33.03 -11.98 -31.39
C ASP A 542 34.16 -12.46 -30.45
N LEU A 543 35.40 -12.45 -30.96
CA LEU A 543 36.58 -12.90 -30.21
C LEU A 543 36.90 -12.02 -28.99
N LEU A 544 36.49 -10.75 -29.00
CA LEU A 544 36.67 -9.83 -27.88
C LEU A 544 35.77 -10.26 -26.72
N ASP A 545 34.51 -10.63 -26.97
CA ASP A 545 33.61 -11.14 -25.95
C ASP A 545 34.06 -12.48 -25.41
N LEU A 546 34.49 -13.39 -26.29
CA LEU A 546 35.07 -14.65 -25.87
C LEU A 546 36.31 -14.43 -24.99
N SER A 547 37.09 -13.39 -25.26
CA SER A 547 38.24 -13.04 -24.44
C SER A 547 37.84 -12.47 -23.09
N LEU A 548 36.74 -11.72 -22.99
CA LEU A 548 36.18 -11.24 -21.72
C LEU A 548 35.63 -12.39 -20.88
N LEU A 549 34.84 -13.27 -21.47
CA LEU A 549 34.34 -14.49 -20.82
C LEU A 549 35.50 -15.36 -20.32
N ALA A 550 36.50 -15.63 -21.17
CA ALA A 550 37.64 -16.48 -20.80
C ALA A 550 38.49 -15.90 -19.65
N GLN A 551 38.53 -14.57 -19.48
CA GLN A 551 39.23 -13.92 -18.36
C GLN A 551 38.51 -14.14 -17.03
N ASN A 552 37.17 -14.26 -17.06
CA ASN A 552 36.33 -14.40 -15.88
C ASN A 552 35.86 -15.84 -15.61
N PHE A 553 36.14 -16.76 -16.52
CA PHE A 553 35.73 -18.17 -16.45
C PHE A 553 36.17 -18.87 -15.16
N ASP A 554 35.22 -19.55 -14.50
CA ASP A 554 35.41 -20.32 -13.26
C ASP A 554 36.05 -19.52 -12.11
N GLN A 555 35.93 -18.19 -12.15
CA GLN A 555 36.31 -17.33 -11.04
C GLN A 555 35.24 -17.40 -9.95
N PRO A 556 35.61 -17.26 -8.65
CA PRO A 556 34.64 -17.27 -7.56
C PRO A 556 33.56 -16.22 -7.80
N ALA A 557 32.28 -16.57 -7.63
CA ALA A 557 31.15 -15.67 -7.86
C ALA A 557 31.41 -14.31 -7.20
N SER A 558 31.11 -13.22 -7.92
CA SER A 558 31.00 -11.92 -7.27
C SER A 558 29.83 -12.01 -6.30
N VAL A 559 30.13 -12.02 -5.01
CA VAL A 559 29.09 -11.72 -4.03
C VAL A 559 28.83 -10.22 -4.17
N PRO A 560 27.61 -9.78 -4.49
CA PRO A 560 27.29 -8.36 -4.48
C PRO A 560 27.74 -7.82 -3.12
N ALA A 561 28.65 -6.84 -3.12
CA ALA A 561 28.93 -6.14 -1.87
C ALA A 561 27.60 -5.56 -1.39
N PRO A 562 27.25 -5.62 -0.09
CA PRO A 562 26.10 -4.87 0.41
C PRO A 562 26.25 -3.45 -0.13
N SER A 563 25.27 -3.03 -0.91
CA SER A 563 25.38 -1.91 -1.83
C SER A 563 26.02 -0.72 -1.12
N VAL A 564 26.99 -0.09 -1.78
CA VAL A 564 27.59 1.16 -1.29
C VAL A 564 26.52 2.26 -1.09
N ALA A 565 25.29 2.03 -1.58
CA ALA A 565 24.06 2.76 -1.29
C ALA A 565 23.80 2.99 0.21
N ALA A 566 24.10 2.04 1.10
CA ALA A 566 23.93 2.24 2.55
C ALA A 566 24.88 3.33 3.13
N VAL A 567 26.03 3.58 2.48
CA VAL A 567 27.01 4.58 2.95
C VAL A 567 26.82 5.92 2.22
N LEU A 568 26.43 5.91 0.95
CA LEU A 568 26.16 7.14 0.19
C LEU A 568 24.82 7.79 0.53
N GLY A 569 23.77 7.00 0.82
CA GLY A 569 22.49 7.51 1.33
C GLY A 569 22.65 8.28 2.63
N VAL A 570 23.44 7.76 3.58
CA VAL A 570 23.75 8.42 4.86
C VAL A 570 24.57 9.70 4.67
N LEU A 571 25.50 9.75 3.70
CA LEU A 571 26.31 10.94 3.40
C LEU A 571 25.51 12.02 2.65
N TRP A 572 24.54 11.63 1.82
CA TRP A 572 23.68 12.57 1.10
C TRP A 572 22.61 13.17 2.03
N LEU A 573 21.95 12.35 2.86
CA LEU A 573 21.02 12.79 3.91
C LEU A 573 21.70 13.74 4.92
N SER A 574 22.94 13.46 5.32
CA SER A 574 23.70 14.32 6.25
C SER A 574 24.20 15.63 5.62
N SER A 575 24.35 15.70 4.29
CA SER A 575 24.67 16.94 3.57
C SER A 575 23.45 17.86 3.46
N ARG A 576 22.23 17.32 3.30
CA ARG A 576 20.97 18.08 3.27
C ARG A 576 20.53 18.57 4.66
N MET A 577 20.79 17.80 5.72
CA MET A 577 20.53 18.23 7.10
C MET A 577 21.40 19.43 7.55
N ARG A 578 22.52 19.72 6.88
CA ARG A 578 23.37 20.88 7.20
C ARG A 578 23.00 22.17 6.48
N GLN A 579 22.05 22.14 5.54
CA GLN A 579 21.62 23.32 4.77
C GLN A 579 20.16 23.73 5.02
N ARG A 580 19.50 23.19 6.04
CA ARG A 580 18.19 23.67 6.51
C ARG A 580 18.31 24.28 7.90
#